data_AF-A0A0B6XX41-F1
#
_entry.id   AF-A0A0B6XX41-F1
#
_cell.length_a   1.000
_cell.length_b   1.000
_cell.length_c   1.000
_cell.angle_alpha   90.00
_cell.angle_beta   90.00
_cell.angle_gamma   90.00
#
_symmetry.space_group_name_H-M   'P 1'
#
loop_
_entity.id
_entity.type
_entity.pdbx_description
1 polymer ?
#
loop_
_entity_poly.entity_id
_entity_poly.type
_entity_poly.pdbx_seq_one_letter_code
_entity_poly.pdbx_strand_id
1 'polypeptide(L)'
;EEQLAENEFIIDLERLVTSLQMEDRDLRGTLSADQIKTVCFQLRIPLQESLITSLLNKCHENNRDEQYNWWTFVRLLERVQPAKTGLPIPLSKRPLEYAKILPSPMASWPKGETQSHGCNSQA
;
A
#
# COMPACT_ATOMS: atom_id res chain seq x y z
N GLU A 1 -9.15 33.62 -4.84
CA GLU A 1 -9.30 32.16 -4.60
C GLU A 1 -8.01 31.50 -5.04
N GLU A 2 -7.18 31.15 -4.07
CA GLU A 2 -5.82 30.66 -4.29
C GLU A 2 -5.89 29.15 -4.52
N GLN A 3 -5.67 28.73 -5.77
CA GLN A 3 -5.68 27.34 -6.18
C GLN A 3 -4.47 26.67 -5.51
N LEU A 4 -4.73 25.87 -4.46
CA LEU A 4 -3.76 24.97 -3.88
C LEU A 4 -3.33 24.01 -4.98
N ALA A 5 -2.17 24.30 -5.59
CA ALA A 5 -1.53 23.43 -6.57
C ALA A 5 -1.54 22.02 -6.00
N GLU A 6 -2.28 21.16 -6.68
CA GLU A 6 -2.34 19.73 -6.43
C GLU A 6 -0.89 19.27 -6.41
N ASN A 7 -0.37 18.92 -5.23
CA ASN A 7 0.98 18.40 -5.11
C ASN A 7 1.01 17.10 -5.90
N GLU A 8 1.38 17.19 -7.17
CA GLU A 8 1.72 16.08 -8.01
C GLU A 8 2.76 15.29 -7.23
N PHE A 9 2.36 14.13 -6.69
CA PHE A 9 3.21 13.19 -5.96
C PHE A 9 4.17 12.51 -6.94
N ILE A 10 4.88 13.31 -7.74
CA ILE A 10 5.89 12.86 -8.68
C ILE A 10 7.17 12.72 -7.88
N ILE A 11 7.53 11.47 -7.63
CA ILE A 11 8.81 11.15 -7.00
C ILE A 11 9.84 11.07 -8.13
N ASP A 12 10.89 11.87 -8.00
CA ASP A 12 12.07 11.81 -8.88
C ASP A 12 12.86 10.53 -8.59
N LEU A 13 12.51 9.46 -9.32
CA LEU A 13 13.11 8.14 -9.18
C LEU A 13 14.58 8.13 -9.61
N GLU A 14 14.96 8.93 -10.61
CA GLU A 14 16.34 9.00 -11.10
C GLU A 14 17.27 9.55 -10.01
N ARG A 15 16.81 10.61 -9.33
CA ARG A 15 17.54 11.19 -8.21
C ARG A 15 17.60 10.24 -7.02
N LEU A 16 16.51 9.52 -6.73
CA LEU A 16 16.48 8.48 -5.70
C LEU A 16 17.49 7.36 -5.97
N VAL A 17 17.50 6.81 -7.19
CA VAL A 17 18.44 5.77 -7.59
C VAL A 17 19.88 6.24 -7.44
N THR A 18 20.18 7.46 -7.90
CA THR A 18 21.53 8.04 -7.79
C THR A 18 21.97 8.16 -6.34
N SER A 19 21.11 8.66 -5.44
CA SER A 19 21.45 8.78 -4.03
C SER A 19 21.62 7.42 -3.34
N LEU A 20 20.79 6.42 -3.67
CA LEU A 20 20.94 5.06 -3.14
C LEU A 20 22.23 4.41 -3.64
N GLN A 21 22.61 4.61 -4.90
CA GLN A 21 23.89 4.13 -5.44
C GLN A 21 25.09 4.78 -4.77
N MET A 22 25.00 6.07 -4.45
CA MET A 22 26.07 6.77 -3.72
C MET A 22 26.24 6.25 -2.28
N GLU A 23 25.14 5.86 -1.64
CA GLU A 23 25.17 5.26 -0.29
C GLU A 23 25.65 3.79 -0.33
N ASP A 24 25.34 3.07 -1.41
CA ASP A 24 25.80 1.71 -1.68
C ASP A 24 27.23 1.68 -2.23
N ARG A 25 28.20 2.05 -1.38
CA ARG A 25 29.63 2.13 -1.74
C ARG A 25 30.20 0.81 -2.28
N ASP A 26 29.66 -0.30 -1.80
CA ASP A 26 30.11 -1.65 -2.18
C ASP A 26 29.34 -2.23 -3.39
N LEU A 27 28.38 -1.47 -3.96
CA LEU A 27 27.51 -1.89 -5.06
C LEU A 27 26.85 -3.26 -4.81
N ARG A 28 26.51 -3.53 -3.55
CA ARG A 28 25.94 -4.82 -3.13
C ARG A 28 24.50 -4.98 -3.58
N GLY A 29 23.84 -3.87 -3.92
CA GLY A 29 22.41 -3.85 -4.21
C GLY A 29 21.56 -3.91 -2.95
N THR A 30 22.16 -3.81 -1.76
CA THR A 30 21.47 -3.90 -0.47
C THR A 30 21.91 -2.79 0.47
N LEU A 31 20.94 -2.17 1.15
CA LEU A 31 21.15 -1.09 2.11
C LEU A 31 20.37 -1.36 3.40
N SER A 32 20.79 -0.75 4.49
CA SER A 32 20.02 -0.83 5.75
C SER A 32 18.74 0.00 5.65
N ALA A 33 17.76 -0.32 6.50
CA ALA A 33 16.53 0.48 6.58
C ALA A 33 16.81 1.96 6.89
N ASP A 34 17.79 2.22 7.77
CA ASP A 34 18.17 3.57 8.18
C ASP A 34 18.77 4.38 7.03
N GLN A 35 19.63 3.75 6.22
CA GLN A 35 20.20 4.38 5.02
C GLN A 35 19.11 4.72 3.99
N ILE A 36 18.22 3.77 3.69
CA ILE A 36 17.13 4.01 2.75
C ILE A 36 16.21 5.13 3.25
N LYS A 37 15.88 5.14 4.54
CA LYS A 37 15.08 6.21 5.16
C LYS A 37 15.79 7.55 5.05
N THR A 38 17.06 7.62 5.41
CA THR A 38 17.89 8.84 5.34
C THR A 38 17.90 9.42 3.94
N VAL A 39 18.10 8.59 2.91
CA VAL A 39 18.05 9.03 1.50
C VAL A 39 16.65 9.55 1.14
N CYS A 40 15.58 8.85 1.55
CA CYS A 40 14.20 9.31 1.33
C CYS A 40 13.95 10.69 1.97
N PHE A 41 14.46 10.91 3.19
CA PHE A 41 14.33 12.17 3.90
C PHE A 41 15.16 13.29 3.27
N GLN A 42 16.40 13.01 2.85
CA GLN A 42 17.27 13.98 2.18
C GLN A 42 16.66 14.48 0.87
N LEU A 43 16.01 13.59 0.12
CA LEU A 43 15.33 13.92 -1.13
C LEU A 43 13.94 14.52 -0.92
N ARG A 44 13.52 14.72 0.34
CA ARG A 44 12.20 15.25 0.73
C ARG A 44 11.05 14.55 0.01
N ILE A 45 11.16 13.23 -0.13
CA ILE A 45 10.12 12.47 -0.82
C ILE A 45 8.85 12.49 0.05
N PRO A 46 7.69 12.92 -0.49
CA PRO A 46 6.44 13.05 0.25
C PRO A 46 5.79 11.68 0.49
N LEU A 47 6.49 10.79 1.19
CA LEU A 47 6.01 9.46 1.58
C LEU A 47 5.75 9.41 3.07
N GLN A 48 4.68 8.73 3.46
CA GLN A 48 4.43 8.39 4.86
C GLN A 48 5.43 7.33 5.33
N GLU A 49 5.94 7.48 6.56
CA GLU A 49 6.88 6.51 7.13
C GLU A 49 6.31 5.09 7.23
N SER A 50 5.00 4.97 7.46
CA SER A 50 4.27 3.69 7.45
C SER A 50 4.36 2.99 6.09
N LEU A 51 4.30 3.76 4.99
CA LEU A 51 4.44 3.24 3.63
C LEU A 51 5.88 2.79 3.37
N ILE A 52 6.88 3.60 3.75
CA ILE A 52 8.30 3.23 3.62
C ILE A 52 8.57 1.92 4.37
N THR A 53 8.12 1.81 5.62
CA THR A 53 8.29 0.60 6.43
C THR A 53 7.59 -0.61 5.81
N SER A 54 6.39 -0.43 5.26
CA SER A 54 5.67 -1.49 4.54
C SER A 54 6.38 -1.96 3.28
N LEU A 55 7.00 -1.03 2.54
CA LEU A 55 7.80 -1.34 1.35
C LEU A 55 9.10 -2.05 1.72
N LEU A 56 9.79 -1.60 2.76
CA LEU A 56 10.99 -2.25 3.29
C LEU A 56 10.68 -3.69 3.73
N ASN A 57 9.58 -3.92 4.44
CA ASN A 57 9.13 -5.27 4.81
C ASN A 57 8.91 -6.18 3.59
N LYS A 58 8.48 -5.63 2.44
CA LYS A 58 8.35 -6.39 1.19
C LYS A 58 9.68 -6.63 0.48
N CYS A 59 10.69 -5.82 0.75
CA CYS A 59 12.06 -5.96 0.21
C CYS A 59 12.95 -6.85 1.09
N HIS A 60 12.39 -7.42 2.15
CA HIS A 60 13.09 -8.29 3.08
C HIS A 60 13.25 -9.68 2.44
N GLU A 61 14.22 -9.82 1.53
CA GLU A 61 14.46 -11.07 0.80
C GLU A 61 15.23 -12.11 1.62
N ASN A 62 15.98 -11.70 2.65
CA ASN A 62 16.74 -12.65 3.47
C ASN A 62 16.84 -12.17 4.92
N ASN A 63 16.31 -13.01 5.81
CA ASN A 63 16.04 -12.76 7.24
C ASN A 63 17.30 -12.68 8.13
N ARG A 64 18.47 -12.38 7.56
CA ARG A 64 19.76 -12.56 8.26
C ARG A 64 20.46 -11.29 8.71
N ASP A 65 20.26 -10.14 8.06
CA ASP A 65 21.16 -8.99 8.30
C ASP A 65 20.51 -7.60 8.20
N GLU A 66 19.19 -7.46 8.33
CA GLU A 66 18.49 -6.16 8.18
C GLU A 66 18.88 -5.39 6.90
N GLN A 67 19.21 -6.16 5.86
CA GLN A 67 19.62 -5.65 4.57
C GLN A 67 18.47 -5.76 3.59
N TYR A 68 18.13 -4.62 2.99
CA TYR A 68 17.00 -4.49 2.09
C TYR A 68 17.52 -4.26 0.68
N ASN A 69 16.98 -5.03 -0.26
CA ASN A 69 17.29 -4.84 -1.66
C ASN A 69 16.70 -3.51 -2.15
N TRP A 70 17.56 -2.51 -2.33
CA TRP A 70 17.12 -1.16 -2.68
C TRP A 70 16.62 -1.08 -4.13
N TRP A 71 17.05 -1.98 -5.02
CA TRP A 71 16.50 -2.09 -6.37
C TRP A 71 15.04 -2.52 -6.35
N THR A 72 14.72 -3.51 -5.52
CA THR A 72 13.34 -3.96 -5.30
C THR A 72 12.51 -2.84 -4.69
N PHE A 73 13.09 -2.09 -3.75
CA PHE A 73 12.43 -0.92 -3.14
C PHE A 73 12.04 0.13 -4.19
N VAL A 74 12.97 0.55 -5.05
CA VAL A 74 12.70 1.53 -6.12
C VAL A 74 11.63 1.01 -7.09
N ARG A 75 11.69 -0.26 -7.48
CA ARG A 75 10.68 -0.87 -8.36
C ARG A 75 9.29 -0.88 -7.72
N LEU A 76 9.20 -1.13 -6.43
CA LEU A 76 7.91 -1.04 -5.72
C LEU A 76 7.43 0.40 -5.63
N LEU A 77 8.35 1.35 -5.41
CA LEU A 77 8.06 2.78 -5.37
C LEU A 77 7.48 3.27 -6.70
N GLU A 78 8.03 2.81 -7.81
CA GLU A 78 7.54 3.09 -9.16
C GLU A 78 6.10 2.62 -9.38
N ARG A 79 5.74 1.45 -8.82
CA ARG A 79 4.39 0.89 -8.94
C ARG A 79 3.35 1.60 -8.09
N VAL A 80 3.75 2.15 -6.94
CA VAL A 80 2.82 2.87 -6.07
C VAL A 80 2.59 4.31 -6.52
N GLN A 81 3.28 4.79 -7.56
CA GLN A 81 2.99 6.09 -8.15
C GLN A 81 1.59 6.07 -8.82
N PRO A 82 0.69 6.99 -8.43
CA PRO A 82 -0.64 7.13 -9.03
C PRO A 82 -0.60 7.30 -10.55
N ALA A 83 0.44 7.97 -11.06
CA ALA A 83 0.61 8.28 -12.47
C ALA A 83 0.77 7.04 -13.37
N LYS A 84 1.24 5.90 -12.83
CA LYS A 84 1.53 4.69 -13.61
C LYS A 84 0.50 3.57 -13.44
N THR A 85 -0.47 3.71 -12.54
CA THR A 85 -1.42 2.64 -12.22
C THR A 85 -2.59 2.55 -13.22
N GLY A 86 -2.79 3.57 -14.07
CA GLY A 86 -3.90 3.62 -15.04
C GLY A 86 -5.29 3.59 -14.41
N LEU A 87 -5.37 3.57 -13.08
CA LEU A 87 -6.58 3.54 -12.29
C LEU A 87 -6.88 4.98 -11.87
N PRO A 88 -8.00 5.58 -12.33
CA PRO A 88 -8.40 6.87 -11.84
C PRO A 88 -8.68 6.73 -10.34
N ILE A 89 -7.80 7.28 -9.50
CA ILE A 89 -8.08 7.39 -8.08
C ILE A 89 -9.26 8.36 -7.99
N PRO A 90 -10.44 7.93 -7.50
CA PRO A 90 -11.56 8.83 -7.36
C PRO A 90 -11.14 9.94 -6.37
N LEU A 91 -11.01 11.16 -6.89
CA LEU A 91 -10.68 12.38 -6.13
C LEU A 91 -11.69 12.67 -5.01
N SER A 92 -12.85 12.03 -5.08
CA SER A 92 -13.90 12.09 -4.08
C SER A 92 -13.68 11.03 -2.98
N LYS A 93 -13.33 11.49 -1.76
CA LYS A 93 -13.45 10.72 -0.52
C LYS A 93 -14.91 10.43 -0.11
N ARG A 94 -15.90 10.89 -0.89
CA ARG A 94 -17.29 10.54 -0.61
C ARG A 94 -17.45 9.05 -0.89
N PRO A 95 -17.98 8.26 0.06
CA PRO A 95 -18.41 6.91 -0.22
C PRO A 95 -19.28 6.95 -1.48
N LEU A 96 -19.08 6.01 -2.40
CA LEU A 96 -20.02 5.79 -3.51
C LEU A 96 -21.43 5.74 -2.90
N GLU A 97 -22.26 6.74 -3.16
CA GLU A 97 -23.65 6.80 -2.68
C GLU A 97 -24.40 5.50 -3.05
N TYR A 98 -24.02 4.89 -4.17
CA TYR A 98 -24.53 3.60 -4.62
C TYR A 98 -24.29 2.44 -3.61
N ALA A 99 -23.21 2.46 -2.84
CA ALA A 99 -22.93 1.46 -1.81
C ALA A 99 -23.82 1.60 -0.56
N LYS A 100 -24.57 2.71 -0.42
CA LYS A 100 -25.56 2.89 0.64
C LYS A 100 -26.91 2.24 0.31
N ILE A 101 -27.13 1.90 -0.95
CA ILE A 101 -28.33 1.17 -1.37
C ILE A 101 -28.05 -0.31 -1.14
N LEU A 102 -28.16 -0.75 0.11
CA LEU A 102 -28.35 -2.17 0.39
C LEU A 102 -29.66 -2.57 -0.30
N PRO A 103 -29.66 -3.48 -1.29
CA PRO A 103 -30.91 -4.08 -1.70
C PRO A 103 -31.50 -4.72 -0.44
N SER A 104 -32.71 -4.33 -0.07
CA SER A 104 -33.44 -4.94 1.04
C SER A 104 -33.33 -6.45 0.86
N PRO A 105 -32.86 -7.21 1.87
CA PRO A 105 -32.69 -8.65 1.73
C PRO A 105 -34.02 -9.25 1.28
N MET A 106 -34.07 -9.76 0.04
CA MET A 106 -35.27 -10.36 -0.50
C MET A 106 -35.69 -11.52 0.41
N ALA A 107 -37.00 -11.69 0.59
CA ALA A 107 -37.58 -12.77 1.40
C ALA A 107 -37.16 -14.19 0.95
N SER A 108 -36.55 -14.32 -0.22
CA SER A 108 -36.02 -15.55 -0.81
C SER A 108 -34.53 -15.81 -0.56
N TRP A 109 -33.85 -14.99 0.26
CA TRP A 109 -32.50 -15.35 0.72
C TRP A 109 -32.61 -16.64 1.53
N PRO A 110 -31.88 -17.72 1.19
CA PRO A 110 -32.00 -19.00 1.87
C PRO A 110 -31.59 -18.81 3.33
N LYS A 111 -32.59 -18.66 4.20
CA LYS A 111 -32.41 -18.84 5.63
C LYS A 111 -32.15 -20.32 5.78
N GLY A 112 -30.94 -20.69 6.19
CA GLY A 112 -30.61 -22.09 6.46
C GLY A 112 -31.72 -22.68 7.32
N GLU A 113 -32.43 -23.67 6.78
CA GLU A 113 -33.52 -24.36 7.46
C GLU A 113 -32.97 -24.98 8.75
N THR A 114 -33.22 -24.35 9.89
CA THR A 114 -33.09 -25.02 11.18
C THR A 114 -34.23 -26.01 11.27
N GLN A 115 -33.93 -27.24 10.83
CA GLN A 115 -34.78 -28.40 10.88
C GLN A 115 -35.32 -28.60 12.31
N SER A 116 -36.62 -28.37 12.48
CA SER A 116 -37.40 -28.72 13.65
C SER A 116 -37.56 -30.24 13.71
N HIS A 117 -36.76 -30.90 14.56
CA HIS A 117 -37.07 -32.25 15.02
C HIS A 117 -37.76 -32.18 16.38
N GLY A 118 -39.08 -32.37 16.36
CA GLY A 118 -39.83 -32.72 17.56
C GLY A 118 -39.46 -34.12 18.04
N CYS A 119 -39.42 -34.33 19.35
CA CYS A 119 -39.60 -35.64 19.92
C CYS A 119 -40.43 -35.52 21.21
N ASN A 120 -41.66 -36.04 21.12
CA ASN A 120 -42.62 -36.21 22.18
C ASN A 120 -42.25 -37.46 22.99
N SER A 121 -42.35 -37.46 24.32
CA SER A 121 -42.62 -38.67 25.11
C SER A 121 -43.03 -38.32 26.55
N GLN A 122 -44.14 -38.94 26.95
CA GLN A 122 -44.80 -38.94 28.25
C GLN A 122 -43.91 -39.35 29.44
N ALA A 123 -44.22 -38.83 30.62
CA ALA A 123 -44.63 -39.60 31.80
C ALA A 123 -45.37 -38.68 32.78
#